data_AF-A0A9D6ZK35-F1
#
_entry.id   AF-A0A9D6ZK35-F1
#
_cell.length_a   1.000
_cell.length_b   1.000
_cell.length_c   1.000
_cell.angle_alpha   90.00
_cell.angle_beta   90.00
_cell.angle_gamma   90.00
#
_symmetry.space_group_name_H-M   'P 1'
#
loop_
_entity.id
_entity.type
_entity.pdbx_description
1 polymer ?
#
loop_
_entity_poly.entity_id
_entity_poly.type
_entity_poly.pdbx_seq_one_letter_code
_entity_poly.pdbx_strand_id
1 'polypeptide(L)'
;MEKRDDRPSSGPDILLASGRPDLYRKNPFRVACLPVDATPREISKQIHAMEMEAKFSGKLPMGNLPLDPPPDLDTIRESIHRLRDSEERLVAELFWIWPNPSDKGTADEAMVAFSRGDIHKAKQIWTARERTDGVKGIPSHNLAVLAHASALDLEAQSLFFPLSRTQIHQREAYWNDALAKWKAVLECEGFWSRVSTRIRELDDPRLKSGAARRIRTSLPSALVSITVRLAVAAAEKGNDPEIRRHHSILKKWDDALSGRQSGGNSSIYRSPIIVDALRQGVDPLRQRIKALTRAAEKDKEVNARNGHSIASNLIEHSRPVLSVMDSILPEDFSSGEAAHDEVALSLHSCIISFGVETKDWKTCGELLEIALAVAAGEAAKSKIKEDLRTVKENHEFGKVHDTCWFCGKQPKEESHSIEVRMHGNIQRTPTIGGTNITWRHIRIVVPRCGKCRAAHAKASEWAAIGGIGGAVAGGLTGCGAIGHGGAGILLMILFGAVGFLIGKSIDENNLSAIKNAHADFKPFSHRNEFPQIKQLLSEGWQFGERPNNN
;
A
#
# COMPACT_ATOMS: atom_id res chain seq x y z
N MET A 1 28.79 16.63 16.98
CA MET A 1 27.46 16.15 17.40
C MET A 1 27.61 14.72 17.85
N GLU A 2 27.70 14.55 19.16
CA GLU A 2 27.79 13.26 19.85
C GLU A 2 26.56 12.41 19.49
N LYS A 3 26.79 11.17 19.02
CA LYS A 3 25.71 10.18 18.86
C LYS A 3 25.09 9.97 20.24
N ARG A 4 23.84 10.43 20.43
CA ARG A 4 23.05 10.03 21.60
C ARG A 4 22.95 8.50 21.58
N ASP A 5 23.43 7.91 22.66
CA ASP A 5 23.31 6.49 22.96
C ASP A 5 21.81 6.18 23.07
N ASP A 6 21.23 5.51 22.08
CA ASP A 6 19.80 5.11 22.00
C ASP A 6 19.42 4.02 23.03
N ARG A 7 20.16 3.94 24.14
CA ARG A 7 19.88 2.97 25.20
C ARG A 7 18.61 3.37 25.96
N PRO A 8 17.63 2.45 26.12
CA PRO A 8 16.39 2.72 26.84
C PRO A 8 16.68 3.25 28.26
N SER A 9 16.17 4.43 28.58
CA SER A 9 16.55 5.21 29.78
C SER A 9 15.79 4.84 31.06
N SER A 10 15.02 3.74 31.06
CA SER A 10 14.28 3.27 32.23
C SER A 10 13.88 1.79 32.14
N GLY A 11 13.72 1.12 33.29
CA GLY A 11 13.20 -0.26 33.38
C GLY A 11 11.97 -0.59 32.52
N PRO A 12 10.92 0.26 32.43
CA PRO A 12 9.80 0.07 31.50
C PRO A 12 10.20 0.03 30.03
N ASP A 13 11.15 0.86 29.61
CA ASP A 13 11.63 0.90 28.23
C ASP A 13 12.42 -0.38 27.88
N ILE A 14 13.24 -0.87 28.83
CA ILE A 14 13.96 -2.14 28.72
C ILE A 14 12.98 -3.32 28.61
N LEU A 15 11.93 -3.31 29.43
CA LEU A 15 10.88 -4.33 29.39
C LEU A 15 10.16 -4.36 28.03
N LEU A 16 9.75 -3.20 27.50
CA LEU A 16 9.12 -3.13 26.18
C LEU A 16 10.07 -3.59 25.07
N ALA A 17 11.35 -3.19 25.14
CA ALA A 17 12.38 -3.64 24.20
C ALA A 17 12.62 -5.15 24.24
N SER A 18 12.41 -5.79 25.40
CA SER A 18 12.54 -7.25 25.56
C SER A 18 11.40 -8.05 24.92
N GLY A 19 10.28 -7.41 24.57
CA GLY A 19 9.11 -8.02 23.94
C GLY A 19 9.36 -8.50 22.51
N ARG A 20 10.18 -9.53 22.37
CA ARG A 20 10.64 -10.09 21.10
C ARG A 20 10.50 -11.62 21.09
N PRO A 21 10.32 -12.27 19.93
CA PRO A 21 10.20 -13.73 19.85
C PRO A 21 11.39 -14.51 20.42
N ASP A 22 12.57 -13.88 20.47
CA ASP A 22 13.80 -14.45 21.04
C ASP A 22 13.97 -14.21 22.55
N LEU A 23 12.95 -13.67 23.24
CA LEU A 23 12.98 -13.28 24.66
C LEU A 23 13.66 -14.32 25.58
N TYR A 24 13.16 -15.56 25.58
CA TYR A 24 13.71 -16.60 26.45
C TYR A 24 15.02 -17.17 25.91
N ARG A 25 15.21 -17.18 24.59
CA ARG A 25 16.44 -17.70 23.96
C ARG A 25 17.65 -16.81 24.23
N LYS A 26 17.42 -15.50 24.37
CA LYS A 26 18.42 -14.50 24.78
C LYS A 26 18.32 -14.14 26.25
N ASN A 27 17.57 -14.89 27.06
CA ASN A 27 17.52 -14.65 28.49
C ASN A 27 18.89 -15.05 29.09
N PRO A 28 19.59 -14.13 29.77
CA PRO A 28 20.95 -14.39 30.22
C PRO A 28 21.06 -15.50 31.27
N PHE A 29 20.02 -15.73 32.07
CA PHE A 29 20.00 -16.85 33.02
C PHE A 29 19.85 -18.19 32.33
N ARG A 30 19.08 -18.25 31.22
CA ARG A 30 18.99 -19.44 30.37
C ARG A 30 20.32 -19.71 29.68
N VAL A 31 20.90 -18.70 29.03
CA VAL A 31 22.14 -18.80 28.27
C VAL A 31 23.31 -19.20 29.17
N ALA A 32 23.44 -18.58 30.34
CA ALA A 32 24.52 -18.86 31.28
C ALA A 32 24.27 -20.11 32.16
N CYS A 33 23.08 -20.72 32.06
CA CYS A 33 22.65 -21.83 32.92
C CYS A 33 22.72 -21.50 34.41
N LEU A 34 22.30 -20.27 34.78
CA LEU A 34 22.34 -19.76 36.15
C LEU A 34 20.93 -19.60 36.72
N PRO A 35 20.74 -19.81 38.04
CA PRO A 35 19.51 -19.42 38.70
C PRO A 35 19.45 -17.89 38.88
N VAL A 36 18.25 -17.34 39.05
CA VAL A 36 18.03 -15.87 39.16
C VAL A 36 18.68 -15.24 40.40
N ASP A 37 18.89 -16.04 41.44
CA ASP A 37 19.53 -15.65 42.70
C ASP A 37 21.06 -15.80 42.68
N ALA A 38 21.66 -16.13 41.52
CA ALA A 38 23.11 -16.24 41.37
C ALA A 38 23.82 -14.94 41.79
N THR A 39 24.83 -15.08 42.65
CA THR A 39 25.68 -13.99 43.13
C THR A 39 26.64 -13.51 42.04
N PRO A 40 27.17 -12.27 42.13
CA PRO A 40 28.18 -11.79 41.17
C PRO A 40 29.42 -12.71 41.07
N ARG A 41 29.78 -13.37 42.17
CA ARG A 41 30.87 -14.35 42.21
C ARG A 41 30.54 -15.62 41.43
N GLU A 42 29.33 -16.15 41.60
CA GLU A 42 28.86 -17.33 40.85
C GLU A 42 28.72 -17.03 39.36
N ILE A 43 28.19 -15.85 39.01
CA ILE A 43 28.14 -15.36 37.63
C ILE A 43 29.55 -15.34 37.03
N SER A 44 30.52 -14.72 37.72
CA SER A 44 31.91 -14.63 37.24
C SER A 44 32.59 -16.01 37.10
N LYS A 45 32.33 -16.91 38.05
CA LYS A 45 32.83 -18.29 37.99
C LYS A 45 32.27 -19.05 36.78
N GLN A 46 30.98 -18.88 36.51
CA GLN A 46 30.31 -19.52 35.39
C GLN A 46 30.81 -19.01 34.04
N ILE A 47 31.07 -17.70 33.89
CA ILE A 47 31.72 -17.15 32.69
C ILE A 47 33.02 -17.88 32.43
N HIS A 48 33.90 -17.94 33.44
CA HIS A 48 35.20 -18.54 33.29
C HIS A 48 35.11 -20.03 32.95
N ALA A 49 34.17 -20.76 33.57
CA ALA A 49 33.92 -22.17 33.26
C ALA A 49 33.48 -22.36 31.79
N MET A 50 32.50 -21.58 31.31
CA MET A 50 32.00 -21.67 29.94
C MET A 50 33.06 -21.28 28.90
N GLU A 51 33.88 -20.27 29.17
CA GLU A 51 34.99 -19.87 28.29
C GLU A 51 36.06 -20.96 28.19
N MET A 52 36.38 -21.62 29.31
CA MET A 52 37.31 -22.74 29.31
C MET A 52 36.71 -23.91 28.55
N GLU A 53 35.47 -24.29 28.82
CA GLU A 53 34.82 -25.42 28.16
C GLU A 53 34.72 -25.22 26.64
N ALA A 54 34.33 -24.04 26.18
CA ALA A 54 34.28 -23.74 24.75
C ALA A 54 35.67 -23.80 24.08
N LYS A 55 36.74 -23.37 24.77
CA LYS A 55 38.13 -23.45 24.26
C LYS A 55 38.64 -24.89 24.17
N PHE A 56 38.27 -25.77 25.09
CA PHE A 56 38.84 -27.11 25.20
C PHE A 56 37.99 -28.21 24.56
N SER A 57 36.66 -28.14 24.67
CA SER A 57 35.74 -29.19 24.19
C SER A 57 35.01 -28.82 22.90
N GLY A 58 34.97 -27.53 22.55
CA GLY A 58 34.13 -27.00 21.47
C GLY A 58 32.63 -27.14 21.74
N LYS A 59 32.24 -27.59 22.94
CA LYS A 59 30.85 -27.78 23.38
C LYS A 59 30.58 -26.86 24.56
N LEU A 60 29.37 -26.33 24.60
CA LEU A 60 28.91 -25.49 25.70
C LEU A 60 28.01 -26.31 26.64
N PRO A 61 27.99 -25.98 27.94
CA PRO A 61 27.15 -26.68 28.89
C PRO A 61 25.67 -26.56 28.50
N MET A 62 24.99 -27.70 28.45
CA MET A 62 23.56 -27.79 28.13
C MET A 62 22.77 -27.55 29.41
N GLY A 63 22.13 -26.38 29.52
CA GLY A 63 21.23 -26.06 30.63
C GLY A 63 19.92 -26.85 30.61
N ASN A 64 19.08 -26.59 31.61
CA ASN A 64 17.84 -27.33 31.89
C ASN A 64 16.77 -27.21 30.78
N LEU A 65 16.82 -26.13 30.02
CA LEU A 65 16.03 -25.87 28.81
C LEU A 65 17.02 -25.61 27.67
N PRO A 66 17.61 -26.66 27.07
CA PRO A 66 18.69 -26.49 26.12
C PRO A 66 18.23 -25.66 24.93
N LEU A 67 19.16 -24.87 24.40
CA LEU A 67 18.93 -24.08 23.19
C LEU A 67 19.36 -24.89 21.99
N ASP A 68 18.49 -24.94 20.98
CA ASP A 68 18.79 -25.52 19.68
C ASP A 68 18.60 -24.43 18.59
N PRO A 69 19.67 -24.01 17.88
CA PRO A 69 21.08 -24.35 18.13
C PRO A 69 21.59 -23.74 19.46
N PRO A 70 22.70 -24.27 20.02
CA PRO A 70 23.33 -23.69 21.20
C PRO A 70 23.84 -22.27 20.92
N PRO A 71 23.89 -21.39 21.94
CA PRO A 71 24.40 -20.03 21.78
C PRO A 71 25.90 -20.06 21.47
N ASP A 72 26.41 -19.07 20.73
CA ASP A 72 27.86 -18.89 20.56
C ASP A 72 28.50 -18.18 21.77
N LEU A 73 29.83 -18.16 21.80
CA LEU A 73 30.60 -17.54 22.89
C LEU A 73 30.34 -16.05 23.05
N ASP A 74 30.15 -15.33 21.94
CA ASP A 74 29.92 -13.89 21.97
C ASP A 74 28.53 -13.59 22.54
N THR A 75 27.52 -14.37 22.17
CA THR A 75 26.17 -14.34 22.76
C THR A 75 26.20 -14.61 24.26
N ILE A 76 27.02 -15.57 24.72
CA ILE A 76 27.19 -15.85 26.16
C ILE A 76 27.81 -14.65 26.88
N ARG A 77 28.89 -14.07 26.34
CA ARG A 77 29.57 -12.92 26.93
C ARG A 77 28.65 -11.71 27.01
N GLU A 78 27.95 -11.40 25.92
CA GLU A 78 26.99 -10.30 25.87
C GLU A 78 25.86 -10.52 26.89
N SER A 79 25.29 -11.72 26.93
CA SER A 79 24.23 -12.08 27.88
C SER A 79 24.66 -11.87 29.33
N ILE A 80 25.88 -12.31 29.69
CA ILE A 80 26.35 -12.19 31.06
C ILE A 80 26.75 -10.74 31.39
N HIS A 81 27.25 -9.96 30.42
CA HIS A 81 27.49 -8.53 30.62
C HIS A 81 26.20 -7.80 31.01
N ARG A 82 25.07 -8.16 30.39
CA ARG A 82 23.74 -7.60 30.72
C ARG A 82 23.29 -7.87 32.15
N LEU A 83 23.75 -8.96 32.78
CA LEU A 83 23.45 -9.25 34.19
C LEU A 83 24.12 -8.29 35.18
N ARG A 84 25.12 -7.50 34.73
CA ARG A 84 25.77 -6.49 35.57
C ARG A 84 24.94 -5.23 35.73
N ASP A 85 24.05 -4.95 34.78
CA ASP A 85 23.11 -3.84 34.90
C ASP A 85 21.87 -4.31 35.69
N SER A 86 21.55 -3.62 36.78
CA SER A 86 20.46 -4.02 37.67
C SER A 86 19.07 -3.95 37.02
N GLU A 87 18.83 -3.00 36.10
CA GLU A 87 17.54 -2.87 35.42
C GLU A 87 17.36 -3.99 34.39
N GLU A 88 18.40 -4.27 33.59
CA GLU A 88 18.39 -5.39 32.64
C GLU A 88 18.32 -6.75 33.37
N ARG A 89 19.07 -6.90 34.46
CA ARG A 89 19.00 -8.10 35.31
C ARG A 89 17.58 -8.32 35.82
N LEU A 90 16.93 -7.30 36.37
CA LEU A 90 15.57 -7.42 36.89
C LEU A 90 14.56 -7.85 35.81
N VAL A 91 14.66 -7.28 34.60
CA VAL A 91 13.81 -7.70 33.46
C VAL A 91 14.12 -9.14 33.05
N ALA A 92 15.38 -9.54 33.03
CA ALA A 92 15.76 -10.93 32.76
C ALA A 92 15.24 -11.90 33.84
N GLU A 93 15.27 -11.50 35.12
CA GLU A 93 14.73 -12.28 36.23
C GLU A 93 13.21 -12.45 36.03
N LEU A 94 12.48 -11.39 35.68
CA LEU A 94 11.03 -11.44 35.39
C LEU A 94 10.65 -12.45 34.30
N PHE A 95 11.57 -12.79 33.40
CA PHE A 95 11.33 -13.78 32.35
C PHE A 95 12.11 -15.07 32.56
N TRP A 96 12.44 -15.40 33.81
CA TRP A 96 13.10 -16.66 34.16
C TRP A 96 12.51 -17.33 35.42
N ILE A 97 13.04 -18.48 35.81
CA ILE A 97 12.47 -19.30 36.89
C ILE A 97 12.93 -18.81 38.26
N TRP A 98 11.97 -18.55 39.16
CA TRP A 98 12.25 -18.05 40.52
C TRP A 98 12.16 -19.15 41.57
N PRO A 99 13.07 -19.17 42.57
CA PRO A 99 12.92 -20.03 43.73
C PRO A 99 11.79 -19.54 44.64
N ASN A 100 11.15 -20.47 45.35
CA ASN A 100 10.11 -20.16 46.33
C ASN A 100 10.73 -19.70 47.66
N PRO A 101 10.47 -18.46 48.13
CA PRO A 101 11.11 -17.92 49.34
C PRO A 101 10.62 -18.56 50.65
N SER A 102 9.53 -19.33 50.64
CA SER A 102 9.03 -20.02 51.84
C SER A 102 9.81 -21.28 52.22
N ASP A 103 10.68 -21.78 51.34
CA ASP A 103 11.46 -23.00 51.59
C ASP A 103 12.73 -22.66 52.41
N LYS A 104 12.62 -21.78 53.41
CA LYS A 104 13.76 -21.33 54.24
C LYS A 104 14.40 -22.52 54.95
N GLY A 105 15.56 -22.94 54.47
CA GLY A 105 16.39 -24.01 55.06
C GLY A 105 16.29 -25.38 54.37
N THR A 106 15.37 -25.57 53.41
CA THR A 106 15.30 -26.77 52.56
C THR A 106 15.43 -26.38 51.10
N ALA A 107 16.23 -27.10 50.31
CA ALA A 107 16.34 -26.83 48.89
C ALA A 107 14.96 -26.92 48.23
N ASP A 108 14.54 -25.88 47.50
CA ASP A 108 13.24 -25.85 46.81
C ASP A 108 13.16 -27.06 45.85
N GLU A 109 12.30 -28.03 46.18
CA GLU A 109 12.21 -29.31 45.47
C GLU A 109 11.96 -29.10 43.97
N ALA A 110 11.17 -28.09 43.61
CA ALA A 110 10.88 -27.77 42.22
C ALA A 110 12.12 -27.24 41.49
N MET A 111 12.93 -26.42 42.17
CA MET A 111 14.18 -25.91 41.62
C MET A 111 15.23 -27.00 41.51
N VAL A 112 15.29 -27.94 42.47
CA VAL A 112 16.15 -29.12 42.39
C VAL A 112 15.76 -29.98 41.20
N ALA A 113 14.47 -30.30 41.02
CA ALA A 113 13.98 -31.04 39.87
C ALA A 113 14.32 -30.33 38.56
N PHE A 114 14.06 -29.02 38.48
CA PHE A 114 14.40 -28.20 37.31
C PHE A 114 15.90 -28.22 37.01
N SER A 115 16.76 -28.08 38.02
CA SER A 115 18.24 -28.12 37.88
C SER A 115 18.79 -29.46 37.38
N ARG A 116 18.03 -30.55 37.55
CA ARG A 116 18.39 -31.89 37.05
C ARG A 116 17.81 -32.18 35.66
N GLY A 117 17.13 -31.21 35.04
CA GLY A 117 16.43 -31.40 33.77
C GLY A 117 15.08 -32.13 33.89
N ASP A 118 14.59 -32.40 35.10
CA ASP A 118 13.27 -33.00 35.31
C ASP A 118 12.16 -31.94 35.28
N ILE A 119 11.92 -31.42 34.07
CA ILE A 119 10.94 -30.37 33.79
C ILE A 119 9.52 -30.82 34.16
N HIS A 120 9.22 -32.11 33.97
CA HIS A 120 7.91 -32.66 34.28
C HIS A 120 7.63 -32.65 35.78
N LYS A 121 8.57 -33.12 36.61
CA LYS A 121 8.44 -33.08 38.07
C LYS A 121 8.36 -31.64 38.59
N ALA A 122 9.17 -30.72 38.05
CA ALA A 122 9.09 -29.30 38.41
C ALA A 122 7.70 -28.72 38.09
N LYS A 123 7.16 -28.98 36.89
CA LYS A 123 5.79 -28.57 36.49
C LYS A 123 4.73 -29.15 37.43
N GLN A 124 4.85 -30.41 37.82
CA GLN A 124 3.92 -31.05 38.77
C GLN A 124 3.94 -30.36 40.14
N ILE A 125 5.12 -30.09 40.70
CA ILE A 125 5.26 -29.43 42.01
C ILE A 125 4.66 -28.02 41.94
N TRP A 126 4.99 -27.22 40.93
CA TRP A 126 4.41 -25.87 40.79
C TRP A 126 2.89 -25.90 40.62
N THR A 127 2.36 -26.86 39.84
CA THR A 127 0.91 -27.03 39.65
C THR A 127 0.20 -27.41 40.94
N ALA A 128 0.82 -28.26 41.76
CA ALA A 128 0.29 -28.61 43.08
C ALA A 128 0.30 -27.40 44.03
N ARG A 129 1.43 -26.68 44.09
CA ARG A 129 1.60 -25.48 44.94
C ARG A 129 0.65 -24.35 44.57
N GLU A 130 0.34 -24.16 43.29
CA GLU A 130 -0.64 -23.17 42.84
C GLU A 130 -2.03 -23.39 43.47
N ARG A 131 -2.41 -24.64 43.75
CA ARG A 131 -3.70 -24.99 44.36
C ARG A 131 -3.72 -24.86 45.89
N THR A 132 -2.57 -25.04 46.54
CA THR A 132 -2.47 -25.11 48.00
C THR A 132 -2.04 -23.80 48.66
N ASP A 133 -1.17 -23.03 48.01
CA ASP A 133 -0.39 -22.00 48.73
C ASP A 133 -1.10 -20.65 48.84
N GLY A 134 -2.27 -20.48 48.20
CA GLY A 134 -3.23 -19.38 48.36
C GLY A 134 -2.74 -17.94 48.14
N VAL A 135 -1.43 -17.67 48.12
CA VAL A 135 -0.84 -16.33 48.32
C VAL A 135 0.51 -16.13 47.61
N LYS A 136 1.10 -17.14 46.95
CA LYS A 136 2.44 -16.99 46.31
C LYS A 136 2.32 -17.18 44.81
N GLY A 137 2.40 -16.10 44.04
CA GLY A 137 2.30 -16.18 42.56
C GLY A 137 3.56 -16.71 41.85
N ILE A 138 4.57 -17.19 42.58
CA ILE A 138 5.81 -17.74 42.00
C ILE A 138 5.56 -19.04 41.21
N PRO A 139 4.78 -20.03 41.69
CA PRO A 139 4.44 -21.21 40.88
C PRO A 139 3.70 -20.84 39.59
N SER A 140 2.70 -19.96 39.64
CA SER A 140 1.99 -19.49 38.44
C SER A 140 2.94 -18.76 37.47
N HIS A 141 3.84 -17.94 37.99
CA HIS A 141 4.88 -17.28 37.21
C HIS A 141 5.82 -18.26 36.51
N ASN A 142 6.38 -19.23 37.26
CA ASN A 142 7.29 -20.22 36.69
C ASN A 142 6.59 -21.09 35.64
N LEU A 143 5.32 -21.44 35.84
CA LEU A 143 4.49 -22.11 34.84
C LEU A 143 4.27 -21.23 33.60
N ALA A 144 4.05 -19.92 33.76
CA ALA A 144 3.92 -18.97 32.66
C ALA A 144 5.20 -18.88 31.82
N VAL A 145 6.35 -18.73 32.49
CA VAL A 145 7.68 -18.68 31.86
C VAL A 145 7.97 -19.99 31.12
N LEU A 146 7.76 -21.15 31.77
CA LEU A 146 8.03 -22.45 31.16
C LEU A 146 7.17 -22.69 29.92
N ALA A 147 5.86 -22.43 30.01
CA ALA A 147 4.94 -22.60 28.89
C ALA A 147 5.31 -21.66 27.73
N HIS A 148 5.56 -20.38 28.03
CA HIS A 148 5.87 -19.39 26.99
C HIS A 148 7.22 -19.66 26.33
N ALA A 149 8.24 -20.04 27.10
CA ALA A 149 9.54 -20.46 26.55
C ALA A 149 9.39 -21.68 25.63
N SER A 150 8.62 -22.68 26.05
CA SER A 150 8.37 -23.90 25.25
C SER A 150 7.60 -23.58 23.96
N ALA A 151 6.63 -22.67 24.02
CA ALA A 151 5.91 -22.20 22.84
C ALA A 151 6.86 -21.50 21.85
N LEU A 152 7.66 -20.54 22.34
CA LEU A 152 8.58 -19.76 21.49
C LEU A 152 9.76 -20.58 20.95
N ASP A 153 10.20 -21.63 21.66
CA ASP A 153 11.18 -22.56 21.13
C ASP A 153 10.62 -23.36 19.94
N LEU A 154 9.35 -23.78 19.99
CA LEU A 154 8.67 -24.41 18.85
C LEU A 154 8.44 -23.43 17.70
N GLU A 155 8.12 -22.16 17.99
CA GLU A 155 8.08 -21.11 16.95
C GLU A 155 9.44 -20.95 16.27
N ALA A 156 10.52 -20.88 17.05
CA ALA A 156 11.87 -20.77 16.51
C ALA A 156 12.27 -21.99 15.69
N GLN A 157 11.94 -23.20 16.16
CA GLN A 157 12.20 -24.44 15.42
C GLN A 157 11.47 -24.46 14.07
N SER A 158 10.22 -23.97 14.04
CA SER A 158 9.39 -23.92 12.83
C SER A 158 9.99 -23.07 11.71
N LEU A 159 10.95 -22.18 12.03
CA LEU A 159 11.67 -21.38 11.03
C LEU A 159 12.62 -22.21 10.17
N PHE A 160 13.13 -23.31 10.71
CA PHE A 160 14.14 -24.16 10.06
C PHE A 160 13.55 -25.50 9.61
N PHE A 161 12.62 -26.07 10.37
CA PHE A 161 12.04 -27.38 10.11
C PHE A 161 10.53 -27.37 10.30
N PRO A 162 9.73 -28.00 9.42
CA PRO A 162 8.31 -28.18 9.65
C PRO A 162 8.03 -28.92 10.96
N LEU A 163 7.10 -28.40 11.76
CA LEU A 163 6.70 -29.06 13.00
C LEU A 163 5.82 -30.28 12.71
N SER A 164 6.02 -31.37 13.45
CA SER A 164 5.11 -32.51 13.44
C SER A 164 3.74 -32.14 14.00
N ARG A 165 2.71 -32.94 13.69
CA ARG A 165 1.35 -32.74 14.23
C ARG A 165 1.33 -32.66 15.76
N THR A 166 2.12 -33.49 16.43
CA THR A 166 2.25 -33.47 17.90
C THR A 166 2.87 -32.16 18.38
N GLN A 167 3.95 -31.70 17.75
CA GLN A 167 4.59 -30.42 18.08
C GLN A 167 3.66 -29.23 17.84
N ILE A 168 2.85 -29.24 16.78
CA ILE A 168 1.84 -28.21 16.54
C ILE A 168 0.83 -28.18 17.69
N HIS A 169 0.27 -29.34 18.08
CA HIS A 169 -0.66 -29.41 19.22
C HIS A 169 -0.01 -28.96 20.54
N GLN A 170 1.26 -29.33 20.78
CA GLN A 170 2.01 -28.89 21.95
C GLN A 170 2.23 -27.39 21.95
N ARG A 171 2.62 -26.79 20.82
CA ARG A 171 2.79 -25.34 20.66
C ARG A 171 1.53 -24.58 21.03
N GLU A 172 0.38 -25.02 20.51
CA GLU A 172 -0.90 -24.39 20.84
C GLU A 172 -1.27 -24.54 22.31
N ALA A 173 -1.04 -25.73 22.90
CA ALA A 173 -1.26 -25.94 24.32
C ALA A 173 -0.37 -25.03 25.17
N TYR A 174 0.92 -24.90 24.83
CA TYR A 174 1.87 -24.03 25.52
C TYR A 174 1.49 -22.54 25.41
N TRP A 175 1.02 -22.06 24.25
CA TRP A 175 0.51 -20.70 24.11
C TRP A 175 -0.70 -20.42 25.00
N ASN A 176 -1.65 -21.37 25.06
CA ASN A 176 -2.85 -21.25 25.90
C ASN A 176 -2.48 -21.27 27.40
N ASP A 177 -1.60 -22.20 27.80
CA ASP A 177 -1.08 -22.28 29.17
C ASP A 177 -0.37 -20.97 29.55
N ALA A 178 0.51 -20.47 28.68
CA ALA A 178 1.26 -19.23 28.91
C ALA A 178 0.32 -18.04 29.13
N LEU A 179 -0.67 -17.84 28.26
CA LEU A 179 -1.64 -16.73 28.39
C LEU A 179 -2.42 -16.84 29.69
N ALA A 180 -2.96 -18.01 30.01
CA ALA A 180 -3.73 -18.22 31.23
C ALA A 180 -2.90 -17.94 32.49
N LYS A 181 -1.63 -18.38 32.51
CA LYS A 181 -0.73 -18.17 33.65
C LYS A 181 -0.23 -16.73 33.75
N TRP A 182 0.12 -16.08 32.65
CA TRP A 182 0.50 -14.65 32.66
C TRP A 182 -0.65 -13.77 33.13
N LYS A 183 -1.90 -14.09 32.77
CA LYS A 183 -3.08 -13.41 33.31
C LYS A 183 -3.14 -13.54 34.84
N ALA A 184 -3.02 -14.77 35.36
CA ALA A 184 -3.01 -15.00 36.81
C ALA A 184 -1.87 -14.25 37.52
N VAL A 185 -0.69 -14.18 36.91
CA VAL A 185 0.46 -13.42 37.44
C VAL A 185 0.19 -11.92 37.48
N LEU A 186 -0.43 -11.35 36.45
CA LEU A 186 -0.79 -9.93 36.39
C LEU A 186 -1.77 -9.54 37.49
N GLU A 187 -2.65 -10.44 37.91
CA GLU A 187 -3.64 -10.25 38.97
C GLU A 187 -3.11 -10.59 40.38
N CYS A 188 -1.97 -11.28 40.49
CA CYS A 188 -1.45 -11.79 41.76
C CYS A 188 -0.61 -10.76 42.54
N GLU A 189 -1.18 -10.15 43.58
CA GLU A 189 -0.45 -9.23 44.46
C GLU A 189 0.75 -9.86 45.17
N GLY A 190 0.67 -11.15 45.52
CA GLY A 190 1.78 -11.87 46.17
C GLY A 190 3.03 -11.93 45.30
N PHE A 191 2.87 -12.11 43.99
CA PHE A 191 3.99 -12.07 43.04
C PHE A 191 4.61 -10.67 42.98
N TRP A 192 3.79 -9.63 42.82
CA TRP A 192 4.28 -8.26 42.71
C TRP A 192 4.89 -7.72 44.01
N SER A 193 4.45 -8.21 45.17
CA SER A 193 5.11 -7.97 46.45
C SER A 193 6.51 -8.60 46.50
N ARG A 194 6.68 -9.82 45.94
CA ARG A 194 8.00 -10.44 45.80
C ARG A 194 8.90 -9.67 44.83
N VAL A 195 8.40 -9.21 43.69
CA VAL A 195 9.14 -8.34 42.75
C VAL A 195 9.57 -7.04 43.45
N SER A 196 8.68 -6.41 44.22
CA SER A 196 8.99 -5.20 44.99
C SER A 196 10.04 -5.43 46.08
N THR A 197 10.06 -6.63 46.66
CA THR A 197 11.12 -7.05 47.59
C THR A 197 12.44 -7.23 46.85
N ARG A 198 12.42 -7.88 45.68
CA ARG A 198 13.61 -8.07 44.87
C ARG A 198 14.24 -6.76 44.41
N ILE A 199 13.43 -5.78 44.00
CA ILE A 199 13.90 -4.44 43.65
C ILE A 199 14.66 -3.79 44.82
N ARG A 200 14.17 -3.94 46.05
CA ARG A 200 14.85 -3.43 47.25
C ARG A 200 16.15 -4.18 47.54
N GLU A 201 16.19 -5.50 47.31
CA GLU A 201 17.40 -6.32 47.47
C GLU A 201 18.50 -5.95 46.46
N LEU A 202 18.15 -5.49 45.26
CA LEU A 202 19.11 -5.02 44.26
C LEU A 202 19.77 -3.69 44.64
N ASP A 203 19.11 -2.89 45.48
CA ASP A 203 19.59 -1.61 46.03
C ASP A 203 20.19 -0.64 44.98
N ASP A 204 19.59 -0.61 43.78
CA ASP A 204 20.02 0.28 42.69
C ASP A 204 19.21 1.59 42.72
N PRO A 205 19.86 2.78 42.77
CA PRO A 205 19.18 4.07 42.85
C PRO A 205 18.27 4.38 41.65
N ARG A 206 18.44 3.70 40.52
CA ARG A 206 17.57 3.82 39.34
C ARG A 206 16.23 3.09 39.54
N LEU A 207 16.21 2.01 40.32
CA LEU A 207 15.03 1.20 40.62
C LEU A 207 14.23 1.77 41.81
N LYS A 208 13.61 2.93 41.62
CA LYS A 208 12.84 3.66 42.65
C LYS A 208 11.59 2.89 43.13
N SER A 209 10.99 3.35 44.24
CA SER A 209 9.80 2.77 44.91
C SER A 209 8.59 2.45 44.01
N GLY A 210 8.44 3.13 42.87
CA GLY A 210 7.39 2.86 41.88
C GLY A 210 7.74 1.88 40.75
N ALA A 211 8.96 1.32 40.72
CA ALA A 211 9.44 0.49 39.61
C ALA A 211 8.59 -0.77 39.38
N ALA A 212 8.24 -1.51 40.43
CA ALA A 212 7.40 -2.70 40.32
C ALA A 212 6.04 -2.40 39.67
N ARG A 213 5.40 -1.29 40.06
CA ARG A 213 4.12 -0.85 39.48
C ARG A 213 4.26 -0.54 37.99
N ARG A 214 5.31 0.20 37.59
CA ARG A 214 5.54 0.51 36.17
C ARG A 214 5.82 -0.74 35.35
N ILE A 215 6.65 -1.65 35.86
CA ILE A 215 6.92 -2.96 35.23
C ILE A 215 5.61 -3.74 35.06
N ARG A 216 4.76 -3.81 36.10
CA ARG A 216 3.44 -4.46 36.02
C ARG A 216 2.55 -3.86 34.93
N THR A 217 2.49 -2.54 34.85
CA THR A 217 1.68 -1.84 33.83
C THR A 217 2.21 -2.06 32.41
N SER A 218 3.53 -2.16 32.22
CA SER A 218 4.15 -2.36 30.90
C SER A 218 4.22 -3.83 30.45
N LEU A 219 4.11 -4.79 31.37
CA LEU A 219 4.27 -6.22 31.08
C LEU A 219 3.29 -6.74 30.01
N PRO A 220 1.98 -6.40 30.02
CA PRO A 220 1.08 -6.82 28.95
C PRO A 220 1.52 -6.35 27.57
N SER A 221 2.00 -5.11 27.45
CA SER A 221 2.50 -4.57 26.17
C SER A 221 3.71 -5.36 25.67
N ALA A 222 4.65 -5.71 26.56
CA ALA A 222 5.81 -6.53 26.21
C ALA A 222 5.39 -7.93 25.73
N LEU A 223 4.46 -8.59 26.43
CA LEU A 223 3.97 -9.93 26.07
C LEU A 223 3.22 -9.93 24.73
N VAL A 224 2.32 -8.95 24.51
CA VAL A 224 1.56 -8.81 23.27
C VAL A 224 2.48 -8.52 22.08
N SER A 225 3.49 -7.68 22.26
CA SER A 225 4.41 -7.30 21.18
C SER A 225 5.14 -8.49 20.55
N ILE A 226 5.38 -9.57 21.32
CA ILE A 226 5.93 -10.83 20.80
C ILE A 226 5.00 -11.43 19.75
N THR A 227 3.70 -11.50 20.06
CA THR A 227 2.67 -12.06 19.15
C THR A 227 2.53 -11.20 17.91
N VAL A 228 2.52 -9.87 18.05
CA VAL A 228 2.46 -8.94 16.90
C VAL A 228 3.68 -9.12 15.99
N ARG A 229 4.89 -9.22 16.54
CA ARG A 229 6.12 -9.43 15.75
C ARG A 229 6.10 -10.76 15.00
N LEU A 230 5.60 -11.83 15.61
CA LEU A 230 5.42 -13.12 14.94
C LEU A 230 4.39 -13.03 13.81
N ALA A 231 3.26 -12.32 14.04
CA ALA A 231 2.25 -12.08 13.01
C ALA A 231 2.83 -11.33 11.81
N VAL A 232 3.55 -10.22 12.06
CA VAL A 232 4.23 -9.45 11.01
C VAL A 232 5.22 -10.32 10.23
N ALA A 233 6.05 -11.11 10.92
CA ALA A 233 6.99 -12.02 10.26
C ALA A 233 6.30 -13.12 9.43
N ALA A 234 5.12 -13.59 9.85
CA ALA A 234 4.31 -14.52 9.07
C ALA A 234 3.70 -13.86 7.82
N ALA A 235 3.23 -12.62 7.95
CA ALA A 235 2.70 -11.83 6.84
C ALA A 235 3.77 -11.48 5.80
N GLU A 236 4.98 -11.12 6.23
CA GLU A 236 6.12 -10.92 5.33
C GLU A 236 6.47 -12.17 4.51
N LYS A 237 6.13 -13.36 5.02
CA LYS A 237 6.31 -14.65 4.33
C LYS A 237 5.07 -15.13 3.56
N GLY A 238 3.97 -14.38 3.59
CA GLY A 238 2.70 -14.78 2.96
C GLY A 238 2.07 -16.05 3.58
N ASN A 239 2.30 -16.30 4.87
CA ASN A 239 1.79 -17.50 5.54
C ASN A 239 0.44 -17.24 6.22
N ASP A 240 -0.64 -17.18 5.43
CA ASP A 240 -1.99 -16.87 5.92
C ASP A 240 -2.48 -17.75 7.08
N PRO A 241 -2.22 -19.08 7.12
CA PRO A 241 -2.56 -19.89 8.28
C PRO A 241 -1.93 -19.39 9.59
N GLU A 242 -0.65 -19.01 9.56
CA GLU A 242 0.06 -18.48 10.74
C GLU A 242 -0.40 -17.07 11.10
N ILE A 243 -0.70 -16.21 10.11
CA ILE A 243 -1.32 -14.90 10.33
C ILE A 243 -2.63 -15.07 11.11
N ARG A 244 -3.56 -15.89 10.61
CA ARG A 244 -4.85 -16.15 11.28
C ARG A 244 -4.68 -16.71 12.68
N ARG A 245 -3.70 -17.59 12.89
CA ARG A 245 -3.38 -18.15 14.20
C ARG A 245 -2.92 -17.08 15.18
N HIS A 246 -1.99 -16.20 14.78
CA HIS A 246 -1.54 -15.11 15.64
C HIS A 246 -2.65 -14.09 15.93
N HIS A 247 -3.54 -13.82 14.97
CA HIS A 247 -4.75 -13.03 15.23
C HIS A 247 -5.65 -13.68 16.29
N SER A 248 -5.81 -15.00 16.27
CA SER A 248 -6.57 -15.72 17.32
C SER A 248 -5.92 -15.56 18.71
N ILE A 249 -4.59 -15.62 18.80
CA ILE A 249 -3.85 -15.37 20.05
C ILE A 249 -4.05 -13.91 20.51
N LEU A 250 -3.94 -12.94 19.60
CA LEU A 250 -4.19 -11.52 19.90
C LEU A 250 -5.61 -11.28 20.39
N LYS A 251 -6.63 -11.96 19.83
CA LYS A 251 -8.01 -11.87 20.31
C LYS A 251 -8.17 -12.40 21.73
N LYS A 252 -7.53 -13.54 22.07
CA LYS A 252 -7.53 -14.04 23.45
C LYS A 252 -6.89 -13.04 24.43
N TRP A 253 -5.82 -12.38 24.01
CA TRP A 253 -5.22 -11.29 24.80
C TRP A 253 -6.14 -10.07 24.92
N ASP A 254 -6.81 -9.68 23.83
CA ASP A 254 -7.77 -8.58 23.82
C ASP A 254 -8.91 -8.81 24.82
N ASP A 255 -9.48 -10.02 24.82
CA ASP A 255 -10.52 -10.43 25.78
C ASP A 255 -9.99 -10.42 27.22
N ALA A 256 -8.78 -10.96 27.43
CA ALA A 256 -8.15 -11.01 28.75
C ALA A 256 -7.87 -9.61 29.33
N LEU A 257 -7.44 -8.67 28.49
CA LEU A 257 -7.05 -7.32 28.90
C LEU A 257 -8.22 -6.33 28.95
N SER A 258 -9.30 -6.56 28.19
CA SER A 258 -10.50 -5.71 28.19
C SER A 258 -11.52 -6.08 29.28
N GLY A 259 -11.35 -7.24 29.95
CA GLY A 259 -12.18 -7.64 31.08
C GLY A 259 -13.60 -8.12 30.72
N ARG A 260 -13.87 -8.47 29.45
CA ARG A 260 -15.16 -9.05 29.02
C ARG A 260 -14.97 -10.43 28.42
N GLN A 261 -15.91 -11.34 28.68
CA GLN A 261 -15.96 -12.63 27.98
C GLN A 261 -16.40 -12.40 26.53
N SER A 262 -15.61 -12.98 25.61
CA SER A 262 -15.83 -12.98 24.16
C SER A 262 -17.25 -13.45 23.82
N GLY A 263 -18.00 -12.61 23.12
CA GLY A 263 -19.36 -12.94 22.65
C GLY A 263 -19.65 -12.43 21.25
N GLY A 264 -18.64 -11.95 20.51
CA GLY A 264 -18.86 -11.40 19.18
C GLY A 264 -17.64 -11.54 18.27
N ASN A 265 -17.91 -11.88 17.01
CA ASN A 265 -16.93 -12.04 15.93
C ASN A 265 -16.44 -10.67 15.40
N SER A 266 -16.15 -9.72 16.29
CA SER A 266 -15.76 -8.36 15.90
C SER A 266 -14.30 -8.33 15.45
N SER A 267 -14.05 -7.79 14.25
CA SER A 267 -12.70 -7.52 13.72
C SER A 267 -11.92 -6.51 14.58
N ILE A 268 -12.62 -5.68 15.35
CA ILE A 268 -12.05 -4.57 16.12
C ILE A 268 -11.38 -5.07 17.41
N TYR A 269 -10.16 -4.61 17.67
CA TYR A 269 -9.46 -4.78 18.95
C TYR A 269 -9.87 -3.69 19.93
N ARG A 270 -10.20 -4.06 21.17
CA ARG A 270 -10.77 -3.13 22.17
C ARG A 270 -9.73 -2.63 23.16
N SER A 271 -8.75 -3.45 23.48
CA SER A 271 -7.68 -3.13 24.40
C SER A 271 -6.72 -2.11 23.75
N PRO A 272 -6.51 -0.93 24.37
CA PRO A 272 -5.52 0.04 23.89
C PRO A 272 -4.12 -0.58 23.77
N ILE A 273 -3.79 -1.55 24.64
CA ILE A 273 -2.51 -2.26 24.62
C ILE A 273 -2.32 -3.04 23.31
N ILE A 274 -3.38 -3.69 22.81
CA ILE A 274 -3.33 -4.44 21.55
C ILE A 274 -3.21 -3.48 20.37
N VAL A 275 -4.01 -2.41 20.36
CA VAL A 275 -3.98 -1.38 19.32
C VAL A 275 -2.60 -0.73 19.23
N ASP A 276 -2.02 -0.35 20.35
CA ASP A 276 -0.70 0.28 20.40
C ASP A 276 0.42 -0.69 20.03
N ALA A 277 0.33 -1.96 20.47
CA ALA A 277 1.29 -2.98 20.07
C ALA A 277 1.26 -3.25 18.56
N LEU A 278 0.07 -3.29 17.93
CA LEU A 278 -0.08 -3.40 16.48
C LEU A 278 0.55 -2.19 15.77
N ARG A 279 0.26 -0.97 16.22
CA ARG A 279 0.84 0.27 15.67
C ARG A 279 2.37 0.29 15.76
N GLN A 280 2.93 -0.14 16.88
CA GLN A 280 4.38 -0.25 17.07
C GLN A 280 4.98 -1.37 16.21
N GLY A 281 4.29 -2.50 16.11
CA GLY A 281 4.74 -3.65 15.33
C GLY A 281 4.86 -3.38 13.83
N VAL A 282 3.97 -2.55 13.28
CA VAL A 282 4.00 -2.15 11.87
C VAL A 282 4.83 -0.89 11.59
N ASP A 283 5.39 -0.22 12.62
CA ASP A 283 6.19 0.99 12.41
C ASP A 283 7.38 0.77 11.45
N PRO A 284 8.14 -0.34 11.51
CA PRO A 284 9.19 -0.60 10.53
C PRO A 284 8.68 -0.62 9.08
N LEU A 285 7.48 -1.15 8.84
CA LEU A 285 6.84 -1.16 7.52
C LEU A 285 6.47 0.26 7.09
N ARG A 286 5.92 1.06 8.01
CA ARG A 286 5.65 2.48 7.78
C ARG A 286 6.91 3.28 7.47
N GLN A 287 8.02 3.03 8.16
CA GLN A 287 9.30 3.67 7.86
C GLN A 287 9.83 3.26 6.49
N ARG A 288 9.63 2.00 6.08
CA ARG A 288 9.98 1.52 4.74
C ARG A 288 9.15 2.23 3.67
N ILE A 289 7.84 2.40 3.85
CA ILE A 289 6.99 3.20 2.95
C ILE A 289 7.53 4.64 2.85
N LYS A 290 7.81 5.30 3.98
CA LYS A 290 8.40 6.64 4.01
C LYS A 290 9.73 6.75 3.27
N ALA A 291 10.58 5.73 3.37
CA ALA A 291 11.85 5.70 2.66
C ALA A 291 11.63 5.58 1.14
N LEU A 292 10.68 4.74 0.70
CA LEU A 292 10.31 4.58 -0.71
C LEU A 292 9.73 5.87 -1.30
N THR A 293 8.79 6.52 -0.60
CA THR A 293 8.17 7.77 -1.07
C THR A 293 9.16 8.93 -1.12
N ARG A 294 10.08 9.03 -0.15
CA ARG A 294 11.18 10.02 -0.18
C ARG A 294 12.18 9.78 -1.31
N ALA A 295 12.49 8.51 -1.60
CA ALA A 295 13.37 8.18 -2.72
C ALA A 295 12.72 8.57 -4.06
N ALA A 296 11.44 8.26 -4.24
CA ALA A 296 10.69 8.65 -5.42
C ALA A 296 10.62 10.17 -5.60
N GLU A 297 10.39 10.93 -4.52
CA GLU A 297 10.37 12.39 -4.57
C GLU A 297 11.72 12.96 -5.00
N LYS A 298 12.83 12.44 -4.45
CA LYS A 298 14.18 12.87 -4.81
C LYS A 298 14.51 12.54 -6.28
N ASP A 299 14.15 11.34 -6.75
CA ASP A 299 14.38 10.95 -8.15
C ASP A 299 13.58 11.82 -9.12
N LYS A 300 12.36 12.20 -8.73
CA LYS A 300 11.50 13.10 -9.49
C LYS A 300 12.10 14.50 -9.60
N GLU A 301 12.65 15.06 -8.52
CA GLU A 301 13.34 16.36 -8.53
C GLU A 301 14.54 16.37 -9.51
N VAL A 302 15.24 15.25 -9.65
CA VAL A 302 16.37 15.11 -10.57
C VAL A 302 15.92 14.93 -12.02
N ASN A 303 14.89 14.12 -12.27
CA ASN A 303 14.44 13.81 -13.62
C ASN A 303 12.92 13.57 -13.72
N ALA A 304 12.15 14.65 -13.71
CA ALA A 304 10.70 14.61 -13.85
C ALA A 304 10.20 13.93 -15.14
N ARG A 305 10.98 13.97 -16.23
CA ARG A 305 10.65 13.27 -17.49
C ARG A 305 10.60 11.76 -17.37
N ASN A 306 11.25 11.18 -16.35
CA ASN A 306 11.22 9.75 -16.06
C ASN A 306 10.16 9.39 -14.99
N GLY A 307 9.23 10.30 -14.65
CA GLY A 307 8.26 10.07 -13.59
C GLY A 307 7.38 8.82 -13.76
N HIS A 308 7.14 8.35 -15.00
CA HIS A 308 6.47 7.07 -15.23
C HIS A 308 7.26 5.89 -14.62
N SER A 309 8.59 5.88 -14.77
CA SER A 309 9.45 4.78 -14.32
C SER A 309 9.63 4.83 -12.81
N ILE A 310 9.71 6.04 -12.26
CA ILE A 310 9.75 6.28 -10.81
C ILE A 310 8.44 5.78 -10.19
N ALA A 311 7.29 6.11 -10.79
CA ALA A 311 5.99 5.64 -10.32
C ALA A 311 5.87 4.10 -10.40
N SER A 312 6.26 3.47 -11.51
CA SER A 312 6.26 2.01 -11.63
C SER A 312 7.14 1.34 -10.58
N ASN A 313 8.34 1.86 -10.34
CA ASN A 313 9.27 1.36 -9.32
C ASN A 313 8.68 1.50 -7.90
N LEU A 314 8.06 2.64 -7.59
CA LEU A 314 7.37 2.85 -6.33
C LEU A 314 6.22 1.84 -6.14
N ILE A 315 5.40 1.59 -7.17
CA ILE A 315 4.32 0.59 -7.10
C ILE A 315 4.89 -0.80 -6.78
N GLU A 316 5.92 -1.22 -7.51
CA GLU A 316 6.53 -2.54 -7.37
C GLU A 316 7.05 -2.78 -5.94
N HIS A 317 7.72 -1.80 -5.35
CA HIS A 317 8.35 -1.96 -4.03
C HIS A 317 7.42 -1.68 -2.85
N SER A 318 6.38 -0.85 -3.03
CA SER A 318 5.41 -0.54 -1.99
C SER A 318 4.32 -1.60 -1.84
N ARG A 319 3.90 -2.24 -2.94
CA ARG A 319 2.80 -3.22 -2.94
C ARG A 319 3.01 -4.36 -1.92
N PRO A 320 4.17 -5.04 -1.85
CA PRO A 320 4.39 -6.10 -0.87
C PRO A 320 4.32 -5.58 0.57
N VAL A 321 4.78 -4.34 0.81
CA VAL A 321 4.77 -3.73 2.16
C VAL A 321 3.35 -3.41 2.61
N LEU A 322 2.54 -2.81 1.72
CA LEU A 322 1.13 -2.53 1.98
C LEU A 322 0.33 -3.82 2.23
N SER A 323 0.55 -4.86 1.42
CA SER A 323 -0.11 -6.16 1.60
C SER A 323 0.17 -6.79 2.98
N VAL A 324 1.38 -6.64 3.52
CA VAL A 324 1.73 -7.09 4.87
C VAL A 324 0.95 -6.29 5.91
N MET A 325 0.84 -4.96 5.74
CA MET A 325 0.08 -4.10 6.64
C MET A 325 -1.41 -4.46 6.64
N ASP A 326 -2.01 -4.68 5.48
CA ASP A 326 -3.42 -5.06 5.31
C ASP A 326 -3.73 -6.42 5.97
N SER A 327 -2.76 -7.33 5.97
CA SER A 327 -2.91 -8.65 6.58
C SER A 327 -2.90 -8.62 8.11
N ILE A 328 -2.37 -7.56 8.71
CA ILE A 328 -2.12 -7.44 10.16
C ILE A 328 -3.04 -6.40 10.81
N LEU A 329 -3.33 -5.31 10.11
CA LEU A 329 -4.16 -4.23 10.63
C LEU A 329 -5.62 -4.47 10.26
N PRO A 330 -6.56 -4.36 11.21
CA PRO A 330 -7.98 -4.27 10.88
C PRO A 330 -8.29 -3.07 9.99
N GLU A 331 -9.34 -3.15 9.17
CA GLU A 331 -9.73 -2.12 8.19
C GLU A 331 -9.89 -0.71 8.79
N ASP A 332 -10.34 -0.60 10.05
CA ASP A 332 -10.56 0.68 10.73
C ASP A 332 -9.26 1.35 11.27
N PHE A 333 -8.09 0.75 11.05
CA PHE A 333 -6.83 1.31 11.56
C PHE A 333 -6.28 2.40 10.63
N SER A 334 -6.30 3.65 11.11
CA SER A 334 -5.76 4.81 10.40
C SER A 334 -4.30 4.69 9.93
N SER A 335 -3.51 3.79 10.54
CA SER A 335 -2.13 3.55 10.10
C SER A 335 -2.03 2.82 8.76
N GLY A 336 -2.99 1.96 8.42
CA GLY A 336 -3.09 1.34 7.09
C GLY A 336 -3.48 2.38 6.05
N GLU A 337 -4.57 3.11 6.31
CA GLU A 337 -5.04 4.22 5.47
C GLU A 337 -3.93 5.24 5.18
N ALA A 338 -3.22 5.71 6.22
CA ALA A 338 -2.15 6.69 6.06
C ALA A 338 -1.00 6.18 5.18
N ALA A 339 -0.64 4.89 5.26
CA ALA A 339 0.43 4.32 4.43
C ALA A 339 0.01 4.21 2.95
N HIS A 340 -1.24 3.79 2.71
CA HIS A 340 -1.84 3.76 1.37
C HIS A 340 -1.89 5.15 0.74
N ASP A 341 -2.37 6.15 1.48
CA ASP A 341 -2.47 7.52 1.00
C ASP A 341 -1.10 8.15 0.76
N GLU A 342 -0.11 7.86 1.60
CA GLU A 342 1.26 8.35 1.40
C GLU A 342 1.86 7.84 0.08
N VAL A 343 1.68 6.55 -0.23
CA VAL A 343 2.11 5.97 -1.52
C VAL A 343 1.31 6.58 -2.66
N ALA A 344 -0.02 6.64 -2.55
CA ALA A 344 -0.89 7.14 -3.61
C ALA A 344 -0.59 8.61 -3.97
N LEU A 345 -0.35 9.46 -2.98
CA LEU A 345 -0.02 10.87 -3.18
C LEU A 345 1.40 11.07 -3.73
N SER A 346 2.35 10.20 -3.35
CA SER A 346 3.70 10.21 -3.94
C SER A 346 3.67 9.77 -5.42
N LEU A 347 2.91 8.72 -5.75
CA LEU A 347 2.65 8.31 -7.13
C LEU A 347 2.03 9.44 -7.94
N HIS A 348 0.95 10.03 -7.41
CA HIS A 348 0.27 11.18 -8.01
C HIS A 348 1.26 12.30 -8.36
N SER A 349 2.09 12.72 -7.42
CA SER A 349 3.08 13.79 -7.63
C SER A 349 4.09 13.47 -8.75
N CYS A 350 4.57 12.22 -8.82
CA CYS A 350 5.46 11.75 -9.89
C CYS A 350 4.79 11.77 -11.26
N ILE A 351 3.53 11.31 -11.33
CA ILE A 351 2.77 11.21 -12.57
C ILE A 351 2.41 12.59 -13.14
N ILE A 352 1.99 13.53 -12.28
CA ILE A 352 1.68 14.90 -12.72
C ILE A 352 2.92 15.61 -13.25
N SER A 353 4.06 15.48 -12.54
CA SER A 353 5.32 16.07 -12.99
C SER A 353 5.78 15.49 -14.34
N PHE A 354 5.60 14.19 -14.53
CA PHE A 354 5.84 13.53 -15.82
C PHE A 354 4.92 14.07 -16.93
N GLY A 355 3.62 14.15 -16.68
CA GLY A 355 2.65 14.64 -17.67
C GLY A 355 2.89 16.08 -18.10
N VAL A 356 3.28 16.96 -17.17
CA VAL A 356 3.65 18.35 -17.49
C VAL A 356 4.85 18.41 -18.45
N GLU A 357 5.86 17.58 -18.23
CA GLU A 357 7.10 17.58 -19.02
C GLU A 357 6.98 16.87 -20.38
N THR A 358 6.20 15.78 -20.45
CA THR A 358 6.19 14.90 -21.64
C THR A 358 4.90 15.00 -22.44
N LYS A 359 3.81 15.48 -21.83
CA LYS A 359 2.45 15.47 -22.39
C LYS A 359 1.96 14.07 -22.78
N ASP A 360 2.56 13.01 -22.23
CA ASP A 360 2.07 11.64 -22.40
C ASP A 360 0.88 11.40 -21.46
N TRP A 361 -0.25 11.99 -21.84
CA TRP A 361 -1.50 11.94 -21.07
C TRP A 361 -2.08 10.54 -20.98
N LYS A 362 -1.78 9.68 -21.97
CA LYS A 362 -2.23 8.28 -21.97
C LYS A 362 -1.61 7.53 -20.79
N THR A 363 -0.27 7.53 -20.71
CA THR A 363 0.44 6.85 -19.63
C THR A 363 0.16 7.49 -18.27
N CYS A 364 -0.03 8.82 -18.21
CA CYS A 364 -0.48 9.47 -16.98
C CYS A 364 -1.84 8.94 -16.50
N GLY A 365 -2.80 8.79 -17.41
CA GLY A 365 -4.15 8.30 -17.09
C GLY A 365 -4.11 6.87 -16.55
N GLU A 366 -3.37 5.98 -17.21
CA GLU A 366 -3.19 4.59 -16.78
C GLU A 366 -2.54 4.49 -15.38
N LEU A 367 -1.51 5.29 -15.11
CA LEU A 367 -0.84 5.28 -13.80
C LEU A 367 -1.67 5.95 -12.69
N LEU A 368 -2.45 6.98 -13.00
CA LEU A 368 -3.35 7.63 -12.03
C LEU A 368 -4.51 6.72 -11.62
N GLU A 369 -4.98 5.83 -12.49
CA GLU A 369 -5.96 4.80 -12.12
C GLU A 369 -5.37 3.81 -11.10
N ILE A 370 -4.09 3.45 -11.24
CA ILE A 370 -3.39 2.62 -10.26
C ILE A 370 -3.23 3.39 -8.93
N ALA A 371 -2.80 4.66 -8.99
CA ALA A 371 -2.67 5.50 -7.78
C ALA A 371 -4.02 5.63 -7.05
N LEU A 372 -5.13 5.75 -7.79
CA LEU A 372 -6.48 5.80 -7.23
C LEU A 372 -6.87 4.49 -6.54
N ALA A 373 -6.50 3.34 -7.10
CA ALA A 373 -6.75 2.03 -6.50
C ALA A 373 -5.90 1.80 -5.23
N VAL A 374 -4.75 2.46 -5.11
CA VAL A 374 -3.92 2.41 -3.89
C VAL A 374 -4.46 3.33 -2.80
N ALA A 375 -5.05 4.48 -3.15
CA ALA A 375 -5.56 5.46 -2.17
C ALA A 375 -6.70 4.88 -1.31
N ALA A 376 -6.59 5.08 0.00
CA ALA A 376 -7.57 4.60 0.99
C ALA A 376 -8.49 5.73 1.47
N GLY A 377 -7.93 6.90 1.81
CA GLY A 377 -8.66 8.05 2.34
C GLY A 377 -9.38 8.87 1.26
N GLU A 378 -10.54 9.43 1.62
CA GLU A 378 -11.38 10.18 0.67
C GLU A 378 -10.71 11.45 0.15
N ALA A 379 -9.88 12.12 0.96
CA ALA A 379 -9.14 13.30 0.53
C ALA A 379 -8.13 12.97 -0.58
N ALA A 380 -7.37 11.88 -0.43
CA ALA A 380 -6.42 11.42 -1.43
C ALA A 380 -7.14 10.97 -2.71
N LYS A 381 -8.20 10.16 -2.59
CA LYS A 381 -9.03 9.72 -3.72
C LYS A 381 -9.61 10.90 -4.49
N SER A 382 -10.14 11.91 -3.80
CA SER A 382 -10.75 13.09 -4.43
C SER A 382 -9.72 13.84 -5.28
N LYS A 383 -8.54 14.12 -4.71
CA LYS A 383 -7.44 14.79 -5.41
C LYS A 383 -6.99 14.03 -6.66
N ILE A 384 -6.80 12.71 -6.55
CA ILE A 384 -6.37 11.88 -7.68
C ILE A 384 -7.46 11.82 -8.77
N LYS A 385 -8.74 11.73 -8.39
CA LYS A 385 -9.87 11.73 -9.34
C LYS A 385 -9.97 13.04 -10.12
N GLU A 386 -9.73 14.17 -9.46
CA GLU A 386 -9.75 15.48 -10.09
C GLU A 386 -8.70 15.58 -11.20
N ASP A 387 -7.45 15.25 -10.89
CA ASP A 387 -6.37 15.30 -11.88
C ASP A 387 -6.50 14.20 -12.96
N LEU A 388 -7.02 13.03 -12.62
CA LEU A 388 -7.32 11.97 -13.59
C LEU A 388 -8.34 12.46 -14.64
N ARG A 389 -9.35 13.25 -14.24
CA ARG A 389 -10.29 13.87 -15.18
C ARG A 389 -9.56 14.85 -16.09
N THR A 390 -8.72 15.73 -15.56
CA THR A 390 -7.93 16.69 -16.36
C THR A 390 -7.00 15.98 -17.34
N VAL A 391 -6.32 14.92 -16.91
CA VAL A 391 -5.47 14.11 -17.79
C VAL A 391 -6.27 13.43 -18.89
N LYS A 392 -7.46 12.89 -18.60
CA LYS A 392 -8.36 12.31 -19.60
C LYS A 392 -8.84 13.35 -20.61
N GLU A 393 -9.21 14.54 -20.15
CA GLU A 393 -9.59 15.67 -21.01
C GLU A 393 -8.42 16.09 -21.93
N ASN A 394 -7.21 16.19 -21.39
CA ASN A 394 -6.00 16.51 -22.16
C ASN A 394 -5.65 15.42 -23.19
N HIS A 395 -5.83 14.15 -22.84
CA HIS A 395 -5.62 13.03 -23.77
C HIS A 395 -6.61 13.05 -24.93
N GLU A 396 -7.90 13.26 -24.63
CA GLU A 396 -8.94 13.36 -25.65
C GLU A 396 -8.75 14.61 -26.53
N PHE A 397 -8.37 15.74 -25.93
CA PHE A 397 -7.98 16.93 -26.68
C PHE A 397 -6.80 16.64 -27.63
N GLY A 398 -5.73 16.00 -27.14
CA GLY A 398 -4.59 15.59 -27.96
C GLY A 398 -5.00 14.68 -29.12
N LYS A 399 -5.83 13.65 -28.87
CA LYS A 399 -6.35 12.79 -29.95
C LYS A 399 -7.11 13.58 -31.01
N VAL A 400 -8.01 14.47 -30.61
CA VAL A 400 -8.83 15.26 -31.55
C VAL A 400 -7.97 16.20 -32.39
N HIS A 401 -6.92 16.78 -31.81
CA HIS A 401 -6.11 17.82 -32.44
C HIS A 401 -4.87 17.28 -33.17
N ASP A 402 -4.33 16.11 -32.79
CA ASP A 402 -3.12 15.51 -33.37
C ASP A 402 -3.39 14.32 -34.31
N THR A 403 -4.64 13.85 -34.38
CA THR A 403 -5.06 12.88 -35.40
C THR A 403 -5.95 13.53 -36.45
N CYS A 404 -5.97 12.95 -37.65
CA CYS A 404 -6.82 13.41 -38.74
C CYS A 404 -8.30 13.30 -38.35
N TRP A 405 -9.00 14.43 -38.27
CA TRP A 405 -10.42 14.54 -37.89
C TRP A 405 -11.35 13.65 -38.72
N PHE A 406 -11.00 13.40 -39.98
CA PHE A 406 -11.83 12.71 -40.94
C PHE A 406 -11.79 11.18 -40.81
N CYS A 407 -10.60 10.58 -40.70
CA CYS A 407 -10.47 9.13 -40.53
C CYS A 407 -10.30 8.70 -39.07
N GLY A 408 -9.84 9.58 -38.18
CA GLY A 408 -9.49 9.26 -36.78
C GLY A 408 -8.33 8.26 -36.62
N LYS A 409 -7.67 7.85 -37.71
CA LYS A 409 -6.69 6.75 -37.73
C LYS A 409 -5.24 7.22 -37.91
N GLN A 410 -5.02 8.29 -38.65
CA GLN A 410 -3.68 8.75 -39.06
C GLN A 410 -3.30 10.04 -38.31
N PRO A 411 -2.00 10.29 -38.05
CA PRO A 411 -1.56 11.56 -37.47
C PRO A 411 -1.90 12.74 -38.37
N LYS A 412 -2.01 13.93 -37.79
CA LYS A 412 -2.18 15.17 -38.56
C LYS A 412 -0.94 15.44 -39.41
N GLU A 413 -1.16 15.96 -40.61
CA GLU A 413 -0.09 16.50 -41.44
C GLU A 413 -0.35 17.99 -41.63
N GLU A 414 0.52 18.85 -41.09
CA GLU A 414 0.30 20.30 -41.02
C GLU A 414 0.05 20.92 -42.41
N SER A 415 0.77 20.44 -43.43
CA SER A 415 0.60 20.83 -44.83
C SER A 415 -0.75 20.45 -45.44
N HIS A 416 -1.55 19.65 -44.75
CA HIS A 416 -2.83 19.10 -45.23
C HIS A 416 -4.01 19.49 -44.35
N SER A 417 -3.76 20.09 -43.18
CA SER A 417 -4.77 20.68 -42.31
C SER A 417 -5.64 21.69 -43.05
N ILE A 418 -6.88 21.86 -42.59
CA ILE A 418 -7.85 22.77 -43.20
C ILE A 418 -8.05 23.96 -42.27
N GLU A 419 -7.85 25.17 -42.80
CA GLU A 419 -8.17 26.40 -42.09
C GLU A 419 -9.65 26.73 -42.28
N VAL A 420 -10.40 26.82 -41.19
CA VAL A 420 -11.77 27.33 -41.17
C VAL A 420 -11.75 28.70 -40.50
N ARG A 421 -12.13 29.72 -41.27
CA ARG A 421 -12.21 31.11 -40.81
C ARG A 421 -13.59 31.39 -40.26
N MET A 422 -13.64 31.98 -39.07
CA MET A 422 -14.88 32.38 -38.41
C MET A 422 -14.76 33.81 -37.88
N HIS A 423 -15.89 34.50 -37.77
CA HIS A 423 -15.98 35.83 -37.16
C HIS A 423 -17.12 35.88 -36.15
N GLY A 424 -17.01 36.75 -35.15
CA GLY A 424 -17.96 36.86 -34.05
C GLY A 424 -17.78 38.16 -33.29
N ASN A 425 -18.49 38.33 -32.17
CA ASN A 425 -18.50 39.57 -31.39
C ASN A 425 -18.85 40.79 -32.26
N ILE A 426 -19.90 40.67 -33.07
CA ILE A 426 -20.33 41.71 -34.00
C ILE A 426 -21.01 42.83 -33.21
N GLN A 427 -20.42 44.02 -33.21
CA GLN A 427 -21.04 45.23 -32.66
C GLN A 427 -21.44 46.17 -33.79
N ARG A 428 -22.68 46.64 -33.75
CA ARG A 428 -23.23 47.63 -34.69
C ARG A 428 -23.45 48.94 -33.95
N THR A 429 -22.72 49.99 -34.30
CA THR A 429 -22.84 51.32 -33.70
C THR A 429 -23.43 52.29 -34.74
N PRO A 430 -24.60 52.90 -34.49
CA PRO A 430 -25.17 53.90 -35.38
C PRO A 430 -24.26 55.13 -35.47
N THR A 431 -24.00 55.62 -36.68
CA THR A 431 -23.23 56.84 -36.95
C THR A 431 -23.99 57.74 -37.91
N ILE A 432 -23.73 59.05 -37.89
CA ILE A 432 -24.37 59.99 -38.81
C ILE A 432 -23.84 59.69 -40.22
N GLY A 433 -24.65 59.01 -41.04
CA GLY A 433 -24.29 58.56 -42.39
C GLY A 433 -24.16 57.04 -42.58
N GLY A 434 -24.37 56.22 -41.55
CA GLY A 434 -24.36 54.76 -41.69
C GLY A 434 -24.24 53.98 -40.38
N THR A 435 -24.09 52.67 -40.46
CA THR A 435 -23.81 51.81 -39.30
C THR A 435 -22.34 51.39 -39.33
N ASN A 436 -21.58 51.70 -38.28
CA ASN A 436 -20.24 51.17 -38.12
C ASN A 436 -20.32 49.74 -37.54
N ILE A 437 -19.69 48.78 -38.21
CA ILE A 437 -19.71 47.36 -37.80
C ILE A 437 -18.29 46.98 -37.39
N THR A 438 -18.12 46.52 -36.15
CA THR A 438 -16.85 45.94 -35.67
C THR A 438 -17.04 44.48 -35.32
N TRP A 439 -16.01 43.66 -35.54
CA TRP A 439 -16.05 42.21 -35.29
C TRP A 439 -14.66 41.70 -34.92
N ARG A 440 -14.59 40.49 -34.35
CA ARG A 440 -13.35 39.71 -34.21
C ARG A 440 -13.37 38.54 -35.19
N HIS A 441 -12.21 38.13 -35.69
CA HIS A 441 -12.08 36.94 -36.50
C HIS A 441 -11.07 35.96 -35.89
N ILE A 442 -11.29 34.67 -36.11
CA ILE A 442 -10.43 33.57 -35.64
C ILE A 442 -10.23 32.55 -36.77
N ARG A 443 -9.09 31.87 -36.73
CA ARG A 443 -8.71 30.81 -37.66
C ARG A 443 -8.61 29.49 -36.88
N ILE A 444 -9.40 28.50 -37.28
CA ILE A 444 -9.43 27.19 -36.64
C ILE A 444 -8.79 26.19 -37.59
N VAL A 445 -7.81 25.45 -37.10
CA VAL A 445 -7.10 24.43 -37.88
C VAL A 445 -7.74 23.07 -37.61
N VAL A 446 -8.37 22.50 -38.64
CA VAL A 446 -8.95 21.15 -38.58
C VAL A 446 -7.91 20.15 -39.09
N PRO A 447 -7.41 19.22 -38.25
CA PRO A 447 -6.33 18.32 -38.61
C PRO A 447 -6.76 17.30 -39.67
N ARG A 448 -5.90 17.05 -40.66
CA ARG A 448 -6.16 16.11 -41.76
C ARG A 448 -4.87 15.41 -42.20
N CYS A 449 -4.95 14.14 -42.59
CA CYS A 449 -3.83 13.38 -43.17
C CYS A 449 -3.84 13.40 -44.71
N GLY A 450 -2.72 13.01 -45.33
CA GLY A 450 -2.57 12.97 -46.79
C GLY A 450 -3.57 12.05 -47.50
N LYS A 451 -3.91 10.90 -46.89
CA LYS A 451 -4.92 9.97 -47.43
C LYS A 451 -6.30 10.62 -47.54
N CYS A 452 -6.75 11.30 -46.47
CA CYS A 452 -8.03 12.01 -46.48
C CYS A 452 -8.01 13.22 -47.42
N ARG A 453 -6.88 13.94 -47.53
CA ARG A 453 -6.73 15.02 -48.52
C ARG A 453 -6.94 14.49 -49.94
N ALA A 454 -6.27 13.40 -50.32
CA ALA A 454 -6.37 12.82 -51.66
C ALA A 454 -7.80 12.35 -51.96
N ALA A 455 -8.46 11.73 -50.97
CA ALA A 455 -9.85 11.31 -51.11
C ALA A 455 -10.82 12.50 -51.28
N HIS A 456 -10.65 13.57 -50.51
CA HIS A 456 -11.46 14.78 -50.65
C HIS A 456 -11.22 15.48 -51.99
N ALA A 457 -9.98 15.50 -52.50
CA ALA A 457 -9.65 16.09 -53.79
C ALA A 457 -10.37 15.36 -54.93
N LYS A 458 -10.29 14.03 -54.96
CA LYS A 458 -11.02 13.20 -55.94
C LYS A 458 -12.52 13.45 -55.88
N ALA A 459 -13.12 13.45 -54.69
CA ALA A 459 -14.54 13.73 -54.53
C ALA A 459 -14.96 15.11 -55.06
N SER A 460 -14.10 16.14 -54.89
CA SER A 460 -14.38 17.49 -55.40
C SER A 460 -14.26 17.61 -56.92
N GLU A 461 -13.31 16.91 -57.55
CA GLU A 461 -13.18 16.85 -59.02
C GLU A 461 -14.40 16.19 -59.65
N TRP A 462 -14.87 15.08 -59.07
CA TRP A 462 -16.08 14.40 -59.53
C TRP A 462 -17.34 15.24 -59.35
N ALA A 463 -17.46 16.00 -58.26
CA ALA A 463 -18.57 16.94 -58.08
C ALA A 463 -18.56 18.07 -59.12
N ALA A 464 -17.37 18.58 -59.49
CA ALA A 464 -17.23 19.60 -60.53
C ALA A 464 -17.59 19.04 -61.93
N ILE A 465 -17.14 17.83 -62.25
CA ILE A 465 -17.48 17.15 -63.51
C ILE A 465 -18.99 16.86 -63.58
N GLY A 466 -19.60 16.40 -62.49
CA GLY A 466 -21.05 16.20 -62.40
C GLY A 466 -21.86 17.49 -62.52
N GLY A 467 -21.39 18.59 -61.92
CA GLY A 467 -22.02 19.91 -62.02
C GLY A 467 -21.94 20.49 -63.44
N ILE A 468 -20.80 20.35 -64.12
CA ILE A 468 -20.63 20.75 -65.52
C ILE A 468 -21.50 19.87 -66.43
N GLY A 469 -21.54 18.56 -66.20
CA GLY A 469 -22.41 17.64 -66.94
C GLY A 469 -23.90 17.97 -66.76
N GLY A 470 -24.32 18.30 -65.53
CA GLY A 470 -25.69 18.73 -65.23
C GLY A 470 -26.06 20.08 -65.86
N ALA A 471 -25.14 21.05 -65.86
CA ALA A 471 -25.35 22.35 -66.49
C ALA A 471 -25.40 22.27 -68.03
N VAL A 472 -24.59 21.40 -68.64
CA VAL A 472 -24.61 21.15 -70.10
C VAL A 472 -25.91 20.42 -70.50
N ALA A 473 -26.33 19.42 -69.73
CA ALA A 473 -27.60 18.72 -69.97
C ALA A 473 -28.83 19.62 -69.76
N GLY A 474 -28.80 20.49 -68.74
CA GLY A 474 -29.85 21.48 -68.46
C GLY A 474 -29.89 22.64 -69.47
N GLY A 475 -28.73 23.10 -69.94
CA GLY A 475 -28.61 24.14 -70.94
C GLY A 475 -29.09 23.70 -72.33
N LEU A 476 -28.81 22.45 -72.72
CA LEU A 476 -29.29 21.88 -73.99
C LEU A 476 -30.80 21.62 -74.00
N THR A 477 -31.42 21.37 -72.85
CA THR A 477 -32.88 21.25 -72.73
C THR A 477 -33.59 22.61 -72.71
N GLY A 478 -32.99 23.65 -72.14
CA GLY A 478 -33.56 25.01 -72.12
C GLY A 478 -33.65 25.69 -73.49
N CYS A 479 -32.67 25.46 -74.38
CA CYS A 479 -32.66 26.08 -75.71
C CYS A 479 -33.55 25.39 -76.76
N GLY A 480 -33.95 24.13 -76.55
CA GLY A 480 -34.81 23.38 -77.50
C GLY A 480 -36.31 23.64 -77.35
N ALA A 481 -36.76 24.24 -76.25
CA ALA A 481 -38.17 24.33 -75.88
C ALA A 481 -38.92 25.58 -76.39
N ILE A 482 -38.26 26.48 -77.13
CA ILE A 482 -38.90 27.74 -77.58
C ILE A 482 -39.66 27.57 -78.92
N GLY A 483 -39.60 26.41 -79.58
CA GLY A 483 -40.07 26.28 -80.97
C GLY A 483 -41.39 25.55 -81.26
N HIS A 484 -41.72 24.43 -80.60
CA HIS A 484 -42.73 23.50 -81.16
C HIS A 484 -43.61 22.87 -80.08
N GLY A 485 -44.92 23.14 -80.16
CA GLY A 485 -45.94 22.64 -79.23
C GLY A 485 -46.01 21.10 -79.15
N GLY A 486 -46.47 20.59 -78.01
CA GLY A 486 -46.77 19.18 -77.72
C GLY A 486 -45.58 18.23 -77.66
N ALA A 487 -44.65 18.29 -78.61
CA ALA A 487 -43.51 17.38 -78.74
C ALA A 487 -42.33 17.74 -77.82
N GLY A 488 -42.21 19.01 -77.41
CA GLY A 488 -41.13 19.47 -76.51
C GLY A 488 -41.17 18.85 -75.11
N ILE A 489 -42.36 18.52 -74.59
CA ILE A 489 -42.52 17.88 -73.27
C ILE A 489 -42.06 16.41 -73.33
N LEU A 490 -42.37 15.70 -74.42
CA LEU A 490 -41.90 14.33 -74.65
C LEU A 490 -40.38 14.27 -74.83
N LEU A 491 -39.78 15.24 -75.53
CA LEU A 491 -38.32 15.35 -75.62
C LEU A 491 -37.67 15.72 -74.28
N MET A 492 -38.29 16.60 -73.46
CA MET A 492 -37.82 16.92 -72.11
C MET A 492 -37.86 15.71 -71.18
N ILE A 493 -38.88 14.85 -71.30
CA ILE A 493 -38.97 13.60 -70.53
C ILE A 493 -37.94 12.59 -71.05
N LEU A 494 -37.70 12.51 -72.36
CA LEU A 494 -36.76 11.55 -72.96
C LEU A 494 -35.29 11.95 -72.74
N PHE A 495 -34.95 13.24 -72.87
CA PHE A 495 -33.64 13.79 -72.52
C PHE A 495 -33.45 13.95 -71.02
N GLY A 496 -34.52 14.18 -70.25
CA GLY A 496 -34.51 14.09 -68.79
C GLY A 496 -34.28 12.65 -68.33
N ALA A 497 -34.86 11.67 -69.01
CA ALA A 497 -34.62 10.25 -68.77
C ALA A 497 -33.23 9.82 -69.23
N VAL A 498 -32.73 10.31 -70.36
CA VAL A 498 -31.35 10.05 -70.82
C VAL A 498 -30.33 10.78 -69.95
N GLY A 499 -30.60 11.98 -69.47
CA GLY A 499 -29.78 12.71 -68.49
C GLY A 499 -29.81 12.05 -67.11
N PHE A 500 -30.96 11.51 -66.70
CA PHE A 500 -31.11 10.68 -65.51
C PHE A 500 -30.41 9.33 -65.69
N LEU A 501 -30.45 8.72 -66.87
CA LEU A 501 -29.79 7.45 -67.20
C LEU A 501 -28.29 7.62 -67.42
N ILE A 502 -27.80 8.76 -67.93
CA ILE A 502 -26.38 9.13 -67.99
C ILE A 502 -25.89 9.48 -66.58
N GLY A 503 -26.71 10.18 -65.79
CA GLY A 503 -26.48 10.38 -64.36
C GLY A 503 -26.48 9.08 -63.56
N LYS A 504 -27.19 8.05 -64.02
CA LYS A 504 -27.24 6.69 -63.45
C LYS A 504 -26.19 5.74 -64.06
N SER A 505 -25.69 6.03 -65.27
CA SER A 505 -24.59 5.32 -65.95
C SER A 505 -23.22 5.94 -65.66
N ILE A 506 -23.16 7.01 -64.85
CA ILE A 506 -22.06 7.26 -63.93
C ILE A 506 -22.07 6.08 -62.94
N ASP A 507 -21.53 4.98 -63.46
CA ASP A 507 -21.21 3.66 -62.95
C ASP A 507 -21.60 3.37 -61.49
N GLU A 508 -22.48 2.38 -61.29
CA GLU A 508 -22.75 1.78 -59.97
C GLU A 508 -21.45 1.24 -59.31
N ASN A 509 -20.39 0.94 -60.09
CA ASN A 509 -19.06 0.63 -59.55
C ASN A 509 -18.29 1.87 -59.05
N ASN A 510 -18.55 3.08 -59.57
CA ASN A 510 -17.94 4.32 -59.08
C ASN A 510 -18.74 4.99 -57.96
N LEU A 511 -20.08 4.87 -57.97
CA LEU A 511 -20.90 5.29 -56.83
C LEU A 511 -20.65 4.40 -55.62
N SER A 512 -20.41 3.10 -55.83
CA SER A 512 -19.90 2.21 -54.80
C SER A 512 -18.43 2.50 -54.46
N ALA A 513 -17.56 2.89 -55.38
CA ALA A 513 -16.21 3.38 -55.02
C ALA A 513 -16.24 4.67 -54.17
N ILE A 514 -17.18 5.59 -54.41
CA ILE A 514 -17.42 6.79 -53.58
C ILE A 514 -18.05 6.39 -52.24
N LYS A 515 -19.09 5.54 -52.21
CA LYS A 515 -19.69 5.01 -50.97
C LYS A 515 -18.70 4.19 -50.13
N ASN A 516 -17.85 3.38 -50.76
CA ASN A 516 -16.82 2.56 -50.13
C ASN A 516 -15.61 3.39 -49.71
N ALA A 517 -15.25 4.45 -50.45
CA ALA A 517 -14.30 5.45 -49.98
C ALA A 517 -14.84 6.19 -48.74
N HIS A 518 -16.13 6.52 -48.70
CA HIS A 518 -16.77 7.16 -47.54
C HIS A 518 -17.01 6.23 -46.34
N ALA A 519 -16.90 4.91 -46.50
CA ALA A 519 -17.09 3.96 -45.39
C ALA A 519 -15.98 4.08 -44.32
N ASP A 520 -14.80 4.60 -44.68
CA ASP A 520 -13.63 4.66 -43.80
C ASP A 520 -13.26 6.07 -43.30
N PHE A 521 -13.89 7.13 -43.81
CA PHE A 521 -13.58 8.52 -43.41
C PHE A 521 -14.72 9.52 -43.70
N LYS A 522 -14.86 10.52 -42.82
CA LYS A 522 -15.88 11.57 -42.90
C LYS A 522 -15.77 12.41 -44.20
N PRO A 523 -16.89 12.82 -44.81
CA PRO A 523 -16.92 13.79 -45.90
C PRO A 523 -16.26 15.13 -45.54
N PHE A 524 -15.82 15.88 -46.55
CA PHE A 524 -15.14 17.18 -46.36
C PHE A 524 -16.00 18.22 -45.62
N SER A 525 -17.32 18.17 -45.78
CA SER A 525 -18.28 19.03 -45.06
C SER A 525 -18.20 18.91 -43.54
N HIS A 526 -17.81 17.73 -43.02
CA HIS A 526 -17.66 17.51 -41.57
C HIS A 526 -16.52 18.32 -40.95
N ARG A 527 -15.71 19.05 -41.73
CA ARG A 527 -14.79 20.05 -41.16
C ARG A 527 -15.55 21.05 -40.26
N ASN A 528 -16.79 21.38 -40.61
CA ASN A 528 -17.63 22.32 -39.87
C ASN A 528 -18.18 21.71 -38.57
N GLU A 529 -18.05 20.39 -38.40
CA GLU A 529 -18.46 19.67 -37.20
C GLU A 529 -17.31 19.47 -36.20
N PHE A 530 -16.10 19.95 -36.52
CA PHE A 530 -14.97 19.90 -35.61
C PHE A 530 -15.35 20.56 -34.27
N PRO A 531 -15.00 19.96 -33.10
CA PRO A 531 -15.57 20.38 -31.81
C PRO A 531 -15.43 21.88 -31.51
N GLN A 532 -14.27 22.47 -31.82
CA GLN A 532 -14.02 23.91 -31.63
C GLN A 532 -14.91 24.79 -32.52
N ILE A 533 -15.23 24.35 -33.73
CA ILE A 533 -16.16 25.07 -34.63
C ILE A 533 -17.58 24.99 -34.08
N LYS A 534 -18.02 23.81 -33.62
CA LYS A 534 -19.35 23.65 -33.01
C LYS A 534 -19.53 24.53 -31.77
N GLN A 535 -18.50 24.61 -30.93
CA GLN A 535 -18.50 25.48 -29.77
C GLN A 535 -18.65 26.95 -30.18
N LEU A 536 -17.82 27.45 -31.11
CA LEU A 536 -17.89 28.83 -31.56
C LEU A 536 -19.22 29.17 -32.23
N LEU A 537 -19.80 28.24 -33.01
CA LEU A 537 -21.16 28.41 -33.55
C LEU A 537 -22.20 28.58 -32.44
N SER A 538 -22.10 27.81 -31.35
CA SER A 538 -23.00 27.94 -30.19
C SER A 538 -22.83 29.27 -29.43
N GLU A 539 -21.63 29.87 -29.51
CA GLU A 539 -21.31 31.19 -28.96
C GLU A 539 -21.68 32.34 -29.92
N GLY A 540 -22.35 32.07 -31.04
CA GLY A 540 -22.84 33.07 -31.99
C GLY A 540 -21.82 33.51 -33.04
N TRP A 541 -20.72 32.78 -33.21
CA TRP A 541 -19.80 33.01 -34.32
C TRP A 541 -20.38 32.51 -35.64
N GLN A 542 -19.95 33.12 -36.74
CA GLN A 542 -20.38 32.79 -38.10
C GLN A 542 -19.16 32.45 -38.97
N PHE A 543 -19.37 31.66 -40.02
CA PHE A 543 -18.31 31.34 -40.98
C PHE A 543 -17.89 32.56 -41.81
N GLY A 544 -16.61 32.65 -42.16
CA GLY A 544 -16.03 33.75 -42.95
C GLY A 544 -15.22 34.74 -42.13
N GLU A 545 -14.50 35.65 -42.81
CA GLU A 545 -13.60 36.63 -42.17
C GLU A 545 -14.29 37.91 -41.68
N ARG A 546 -15.49 38.19 -42.19
CA ARG A 546 -16.25 39.41 -41.88
C ARG A 546 -17.76 39.16 -41.96
N PRO A 547 -18.57 39.94 -41.22
CA PRO A 547 -20.02 39.95 -41.35
C PRO A 547 -20.47 40.35 -42.75
N ASN A 548 -21.61 39.82 -43.18
CA ASN A 548 -22.26 40.31 -44.40
C ASN A 548 -22.79 41.73 -44.17
N ASN A 549 -22.42 42.65 -45.07
CA ASN A 549 -22.96 44.01 -45.14
C ASN A 549 -24.36 43.97 -45.78
N ASN A 550 -25.36 43.48 -45.03
CA ASN A 550 -26.77 43.73 -45.32
C ASN A 550 -27.33 44.74 -44.32
#